data_AF-A0A962FS76-F1
#
_entry.id   AF-A0A962FS76-F1
#
_cell.length_a   1.000
_cell.length_b   1.000
_cell.length_c   1.000
_cell.angle_alpha   90.00
_cell.angle_beta   90.00
_cell.angle_gamma   90.00
#
_symmetry.space_group_name_H-M   'P 1'
#
loop_
_entity.id
_entity.type
_entity.pdbx_description
1 polymer ?
#
loop_
_entity_poly.entity_id
_entity_poly.type
_entity_poly.pdbx_seq_one_letter_code
_entity_poly.pdbx_strand_id
1 'polypeptide(L)'
;MPPIDAYDDGRPADRIDPLLPLNIKKKQPRMTAVALKDAHTPEDRPTVAAAGRGKIAEQILQLAFEHGIKVREDSALAEMLATIELDSPIPSE
;
A
#
# COMPACT_ATOMS: atom_id res chain seq x y z
N MET A 1 -8.72 60.19 -22.84
CA MET A 1 -8.69 58.72 -22.75
C MET A 1 -7.32 58.35 -22.18
N PRO A 2 -7.21 58.04 -20.88
CA PRO A 2 -5.93 57.63 -20.29
C PRO A 2 -5.58 56.16 -20.64
N PRO A 3 -4.28 55.80 -20.68
CA PRO A 3 -3.82 54.45 -21.01
C PRO A 3 -4.15 53.41 -19.92
N ILE A 4 -4.26 52.17 -20.35
CA ILE A 4 -4.78 50.97 -19.65
C ILE A 4 -3.82 50.35 -18.61
N ASP A 5 -2.70 50.99 -18.27
CA ASP A 5 -1.56 50.35 -17.59
C ASP A 5 -1.40 50.69 -16.09
N ALA A 6 -2.48 50.77 -15.32
CA ALA A 6 -2.33 50.95 -13.87
C ALA A 6 -3.44 50.27 -13.05
N TYR A 7 -3.59 48.95 -13.20
CA TYR A 7 -4.04 48.12 -12.07
C TYR A 7 -2.81 47.75 -11.25
N ASP A 8 -2.41 48.68 -10.39
CA ASP A 8 -1.59 48.39 -9.21
C ASP A 8 -2.54 47.88 -8.11
N ASP A 9 -2.89 46.58 -8.15
CA ASP A 9 -3.44 45.89 -6.98
C ASP A 9 -2.37 44.97 -6.42
N GLY A 10 -1.47 45.54 -5.63
CA GLY A 10 -0.36 44.85 -4.97
C GLY A 10 -0.75 43.65 -4.10
N ARG A 11 -1.17 42.55 -4.74
CA ARG A 11 -1.31 41.24 -4.13
C ARG A 11 -0.01 40.49 -4.38
N PRO A 12 0.86 40.35 -3.38
CA PRO A 12 1.92 39.37 -3.49
C PRO A 12 1.27 38.00 -3.70
N ALA A 13 1.75 37.27 -4.71
CA ALA A 13 1.39 35.89 -5.01
C ALA A 13 1.92 34.91 -3.93
N ASP A 14 1.86 35.32 -2.66
CA ASP A 14 2.29 34.58 -1.48
C ASP A 14 1.06 34.10 -0.70
N ARG A 15 0.16 33.39 -1.41
CA ARG A 15 -0.69 32.42 -0.71
C ARG A 15 0.16 31.17 -0.47
N ILE A 16 1.06 31.26 0.50
CA ILE A 16 1.50 30.07 1.20
C ILE A 16 0.26 29.56 1.92
N ASP A 17 -0.47 28.62 1.31
CA ASP A 17 -1.62 27.98 1.95
C ASP A 17 -1.12 27.31 3.24
N PRO A 18 -1.40 27.88 4.44
CA PRO A 18 -0.81 27.40 5.70
C PRO A 18 -1.49 26.11 6.19
N LEU A 19 -2.41 25.57 5.38
CA LEU A 19 -3.23 24.40 5.67
C LEU A 19 -2.84 23.17 4.84
N LEU A 20 -1.69 23.18 4.15
CA LEU A 20 -1.07 21.93 3.72
C LEU A 20 -0.60 21.19 4.98
N PRO A 21 -1.25 20.08 5.40
CA PRO A 21 -0.79 19.36 6.57
C PRO A 21 0.61 18.80 6.29
N LEU A 22 1.61 19.34 7.00
CA LEU A 22 3.03 19.00 6.89
C LEU A 22 3.38 17.55 7.26
N ASN A 23 2.38 16.69 7.52
CA ASN A 23 2.59 15.40 8.14
C ASN A 23 2.08 14.22 7.31
N ILE A 24 1.98 14.36 5.98
CA ILE A 24 1.95 13.20 5.09
C ILE A 24 3.39 12.69 5.01
N LYS A 25 3.87 12.09 6.11
CA LYS A 25 4.90 11.06 5.98
C LYS A 25 4.24 10.00 5.12
N LYS A 26 4.42 10.06 3.80
CA LYS A 26 4.15 8.95 2.89
C LYS A 26 4.86 7.78 3.56
N LYS A 27 4.08 6.94 4.24
CA LYS A 27 4.57 5.79 4.99
C LYS A 27 5.24 4.98 3.91
N GLN A 28 6.58 5.04 3.87
CA GLN A 28 7.38 4.41 2.81
C GLN A 28 6.78 3.02 2.61
N PRO A 29 6.47 2.61 1.37
CA PRO A 29 5.82 1.33 1.12
C PRO A 29 6.70 0.26 1.77
N ARG A 30 6.27 -0.19 2.94
CA ARG A 30 7.03 -1.18 3.70
C ARG A 30 6.79 -2.45 2.95
N MET A 31 7.87 -3.13 2.58
CA MET A 31 7.81 -4.43 1.91
C MET A 31 6.77 -5.29 2.62
N THR A 32 5.76 -5.73 1.87
CA THR A 32 4.61 -6.44 2.41
C THR A 32 4.57 -7.80 1.75
N ALA A 33 4.51 -8.85 2.57
CA ALA A 33 4.37 -10.22 2.08
C ALA A 33 3.21 -10.88 2.79
N VAL A 34 2.46 -11.66 2.02
CA VAL A 34 1.31 -12.42 2.50
C VAL A 34 1.51 -13.85 2.02
N ALA A 35 1.46 -14.80 2.95
CA ALA A 35 1.47 -16.22 2.66
C ALA A 35 0.03 -16.73 2.59
N LEU A 36 -0.29 -17.41 1.50
CA LEU A 36 -1.59 -18.02 1.28
C LEU A 36 -1.47 -19.52 1.46
N LYS A 37 -2.47 -20.12 2.10
CA LYS A 37 -2.61 -21.57 2.18
C LYS A 37 -3.69 -21.99 1.19
N ASP A 38 -3.29 -22.83 0.25
CA ASP A 38 -4.21 -23.47 -0.67
C ASP A 38 -5.16 -24.39 0.09
N ALA A 39 -6.41 -24.38 -0.35
CA ALA A 39 -7.43 -25.29 0.10
C ALA A 39 -7.14 -26.72 -0.39
N HIS A 40 -7.25 -27.70 0.50
CA HIS A 40 -7.07 -29.12 0.15
C HIS A 40 -8.23 -29.67 -0.69
N THR A 41 -9.38 -29.01 -0.65
CA THR A 41 -10.59 -29.35 -1.39
C THR A 41 -10.96 -28.19 -2.32
N PRO A 42 -11.47 -28.48 -3.53
CA PRO A 42 -11.89 -27.45 -4.48
C PRO A 42 -13.09 -26.60 -4.00
N GLU A 43 -13.78 -27.04 -2.94
CA GLU A 43 -14.88 -26.31 -2.30
C GLU A 43 -14.39 -25.30 -1.24
N ASP A 44 -13.15 -25.40 -0.79
CA ASP A 44 -12.61 -24.57 0.27
C ASP A 44 -11.82 -23.38 -0.31
N ARG A 45 -11.89 -22.21 0.33
CA ARG A 45 -11.27 -20.98 -0.18
C ARG A 45 -9.84 -20.88 0.32
N PRO A 46 -8.88 -20.39 -0.51
CA PRO A 46 -7.54 -20.12 -0.01
C PRO A 46 -7.62 -19.13 1.15
N THR A 47 -6.81 -19.39 2.18
CA THR A 47 -6.81 -18.62 3.43
C THR A 47 -5.48 -17.92 3.61
N VAL A 48 -5.49 -16.78 4.30
CA VAL A 48 -4.26 -16.08 4.65
C VAL A 48 -3.60 -16.81 5.83
N ALA A 49 -2.47 -17.49 5.57
CA ALA A 49 -1.72 -18.20 6.60
C ALA A 49 -0.78 -17.28 7.39
N ALA A 50 -0.23 -16.25 6.73
CA ALA A 50 0.60 -15.24 7.37
C ALA A 50 0.54 -13.94 6.59
N ALA A 51 0.67 -12.81 7.27
CA ALA A 51 0.81 -11.50 6.67
C ALA A 51 1.81 -10.68 7.48
N GLY A 52 2.73 -10.00 6.80
CA GLY A 52 3.84 -9.30 7.42
C GLY A 52 4.25 -8.06 6.65
N ARG A 53 4.88 -7.12 7.37
CA ARG A 53 5.48 -5.91 6.78
C ARG A 53 6.92 -5.74 7.26
N GLY A 54 7.80 -5.21 6.41
CA GLY A 54 9.22 -5.01 6.69
C GLY A 54 9.93 -6.35 6.97
N LYS A 55 10.63 -6.45 8.11
CA LYS A 55 11.38 -7.66 8.50
C LYS A 55 10.55 -8.94 8.53
N ILE A 56 9.27 -8.85 8.90
CA ILE A 56 8.38 -10.01 8.90
C ILE A 56 8.10 -10.47 7.46
N ALA A 57 7.97 -9.53 6.52
CA ALA A 57 7.79 -9.87 5.11
C ALA A 57 9.04 -10.54 4.52
N GLU A 58 10.24 -10.09 4.92
CA GLU A 58 11.51 -10.70 4.53
C GLU A 58 11.58 -12.15 5.04
N GLN A 59 11.20 -12.40 6.30
CA GLN A 59 11.15 -13.75 6.86
C GLN A 59 10.14 -14.66 6.15
N ILE A 60 8.95 -14.13 5.80
CA ILE A 60 7.93 -14.89 5.05
C ILE A 60 8.48 -15.32 3.69
N LEU A 61 9.13 -14.40 2.97
CA LEU A 61 9.74 -14.70 1.67
C LEU A 61 10.88 -15.71 1.80
N GLN A 62 11.75 -15.53 2.79
CA GLN A 62 12.86 -16.45 3.02
C GLN A 62 12.33 -17.87 3.27
N LEU A 63 11.33 -18.02 4.13
CA LEU A 63 10.67 -19.30 4.39
C LEU A 63 10.02 -19.86 3.11
N ALA A 64 9.37 -19.01 2.31
CA ALA A 64 8.78 -19.42 1.04
C ALA A 64 9.84 -20.00 0.08
N PHE A 65 11.00 -19.35 -0.04
CA PHE A 65 12.10 -19.85 -0.86
C PHE A 65 12.72 -21.13 -0.31
N GLU A 66 12.91 -21.24 1.01
CA GLU A 66 13.44 -22.44 1.67
C GLU A 66 12.53 -23.67 1.46
N HIS A 67 11.22 -23.47 1.48
CA HIS A 67 10.23 -24.52 1.27
C HIS A 67 9.82 -24.72 -0.20
N GLY A 68 10.38 -23.95 -1.14
CA GLY A 68 10.01 -24.02 -2.56
C GLY A 68 8.57 -23.58 -2.87
N ILE A 69 7.98 -22.73 -2.01
CA ILE A 69 6.67 -22.11 -2.23
C ILE A 69 6.79 -21.09 -3.38
N LYS A 70 5.79 -21.07 -4.27
CA LYS A 70 5.75 -20.09 -5.37
C LYS A 70 5.57 -18.68 -4.83
N VAL A 71 6.51 -17.80 -5.15
CA VAL A 71 6.46 -16.38 -4.80
C VAL A 71 6.06 -15.56 -6.02
N ARG A 72 5.10 -14.65 -5.85
CA ARG A 72 4.69 -13.67 -6.88
C ARG A 72 4.79 -12.27 -6.30
N GLU A 73 5.48 -11.38 -7.01
CA GLU A 73 5.59 -9.98 -6.63
C GLU A 73 4.43 -9.19 -7.25
N ASP A 74 3.52 -8.73 -6.40
CA ASP A 74 2.41 -7.87 -6.80
C ASP A 74 2.12 -6.90 -5.65
N SER A 75 2.51 -5.64 -5.81
CA SER A 75 2.41 -4.64 -4.75
C SER A 75 0.96 -4.29 -4.43
N ALA A 76 0.10 -4.15 -5.43
CA ALA A 76 -1.30 -3.82 -5.25
C ALA A 76 -2.05 -4.96 -4.54
N LEU A 77 -1.85 -6.21 -5.01
CA LEU A 77 -2.44 -7.38 -4.40
C LEU A 77 -1.91 -7.62 -2.98
N ALA A 78 -0.61 -7.51 -2.77
CA ALA A 78 -0.02 -7.68 -1.44
C ALA A 78 -0.55 -6.63 -0.45
N GLU A 79 -0.75 -5.39 -0.87
CA GLU A 79 -1.35 -4.36 -0.01
C GLU A 79 -2.81 -4.67 0.31
N MET A 80 -3.61 -5.09 -0.69
CA MET A 80 -5.01 -5.49 -0.48
C MET A 80 -5.13 -6.69 0.47
N LEU A 81 -4.34 -7.74 0.25
CA LEU A 81 -4.33 -8.94 1.08
C LEU A 81 -3.76 -8.67 2.49
N ALA A 82 -2.85 -7.71 2.64
CA ALA A 82 -2.32 -7.33 3.96
C ALA A 82 -3.28 -6.46 4.79
N THR A 83 -4.38 -6.00 4.19
CA THR A 83 -5.53 -5.45 4.92
C THR A 83 -6.51 -6.53 5.38
N ILE A 84 -6.41 -7.75 4.85
CA ILE A 84 -7.24 -8.89 5.27
C ILE A 84 -6.69 -9.45 6.59
N GLU A 85 -7.58 -9.78 7.52
CA GLU A 85 -7.22 -10.40 8.79
C GLU A 85 -6.65 -11.80 8.60
N LEU A 86 -5.70 -12.19 9.45
CA LEU A 86 -5.14 -13.54 9.48
C LEU A 86 -6.28 -14.56 9.70
N ASP A 87 -6.17 -15.73 9.05
CA ASP A 87 -7.19 -16.80 9.07
C ASP A 87 -8.55 -16.45 8.44
N SER A 88 -8.66 -15.30 7.77
CA SER A 88 -9.86 -14.96 7.01
C SER A 88 -9.83 -15.60 5.60
N PRO A 89 -10.98 -16.13 5.11
CA PRO A 89 -11.07 -16.62 3.75
C PRO A 89 -10.88 -15.49 2.75
N ILE A 90 -9.99 -15.68 1.77
CA ILE A 90 -9.75 -14.68 0.74
C ILE A 90 -11.04 -14.53 -0.08
N PRO A 91 -11.60 -13.31 -0.22
CA PRO A 91 -12.70 -13.07 -1.12
C PRO A 91 -12.23 -13.34 -2.56
N SER A 92 -13.03 -14.08 -3.33
CA SER A 92 -12.83 -14.18 -4.77
C SER A 92 -13.01 -12.79 -5.39
N GLU A 93 -12.05 -12.35 -6.20
CA GLU A 93 -12.19 -11.17 -7.07
C GLU A 93 -13.45 -11.25 -7.95
#